data_AF-A0AAN6EAG7-F1
#
_entry.id   AF-A0AAN6EAG7-F1
#
_cell.length_a   1.000
_cell.length_b   1.000
_cell.length_c   1.000
_cell.angle_alpha   90.00
_cell.angle_beta   90.00
_cell.angle_gamma   90.00
#
_symmetry.space_group_name_H-M   'P 1'
#
loop_
_entity.id
_entity.type
_entity.pdbx_description
1 polymer ?
#
loop_
_entity_poly.entity_id
_entity_poly.type
_entity_poly.pdbx_seq_one_letter_code
_entity_poly.pdbx_strand_id
1 'polypeptide(L)'
;HGYDVASRNSLAEIRFCTIRNENWYEPSTSPFAQYTINIVKLFQAERDLVRHIMPTVISDETFFATTERPFEAYIAIGEKIMAFFFSSPMYEVLHALDVYGYLLETESVMAALLAPNKNQSANMAKMAGRLQAHLTKSFVALTVLLRSPFKEDTMPKQTGGVNELVSNTLTFLSYVIGYKDLLVSLFLSMGDGHWNQGVSQQSPHVSHHASDPSDGLSIFQHYLRDVIDALSFTIDQGGKHMKRPALQFVFLINNHSYLARALRDTMYAGDDESQSVGLGDLVGRSALLRIESQIERSRKGYIATWKALMSSFPASSLAPAEKLSMFNQGLDDMMRVQRSYDLFDADVRAMLISDATDAIVPDYEMFLRQNPDKSPEFARAMKYTPRDLQRRIKGMLDD
;
A
#
# COMPACT_ATOMS: atom_id res chain seq x y z
N HIS A 1 -2.23 -30.97 7.09
CA HIS A 1 -1.24 -29.91 6.81
C HIS A 1 -1.83 -28.65 6.13
N GLY A 2 -2.87 -28.73 5.29
CA GLY A 2 -3.46 -27.53 4.65
C GLY A 2 -4.11 -26.50 5.61
N TYR A 3 -4.74 -26.95 6.69
CA TYR A 3 -5.38 -26.06 7.69
C TYR A 3 -4.38 -25.17 8.45
N ASP A 4 -3.20 -25.69 8.78
CA ASP A 4 -2.17 -24.96 9.53
C ASP A 4 -1.50 -23.88 8.64
N VAL A 5 -1.29 -24.18 7.36
CA VAL A 5 -0.75 -23.21 6.39
C VAL A 5 -1.74 -22.07 6.10
N ALA A 6 -3.03 -22.38 5.95
CA ALA A 6 -4.07 -21.37 5.74
C ALA A 6 -4.23 -20.44 6.96
N SER A 7 -4.18 -21.00 8.17
CA SER A 7 -4.23 -20.25 9.42
C SER A 7 -3.02 -19.32 9.59
N ARG A 8 -1.81 -19.80 9.29
CA ARG A 8 -0.58 -18.97 9.36
C ARG A 8 -0.57 -17.84 8.33
N ASN A 9 -1.03 -18.09 7.11
CA ASN A 9 -1.17 -17.05 6.09
C ASN A 9 -2.19 -15.97 6.52
N SER A 10 -3.32 -16.38 7.10
CA SER A 10 -4.30 -15.44 7.65
C SER A 10 -3.73 -14.59 8.79
N LEU A 11 -2.90 -15.16 9.66
CA LEU A 11 -2.23 -14.41 10.73
C LEU A 11 -1.18 -13.44 10.18
N ALA A 12 -0.44 -13.81 9.14
CA ALA A 12 0.52 -12.92 8.49
C ALA A 12 -0.17 -11.74 7.79
N GLU A 13 -1.31 -11.97 7.14
CA GLU A 13 -2.16 -10.93 6.55
C GLU A 13 -2.67 -9.95 7.62
N ILE A 14 -3.20 -10.47 8.74
CA ILE A 14 -3.67 -9.64 9.86
C ILE A 14 -2.53 -8.80 10.42
N ARG A 15 -1.33 -9.38 10.59
CA ARG A 15 -0.14 -8.64 11.03
C ARG A 15 0.23 -7.52 10.06
N PHE A 16 0.19 -7.77 8.75
CA PHE A 16 0.43 -6.73 7.76
C PHE A 16 -0.61 -5.59 7.83
N CYS A 17 -1.89 -5.93 8.00
CA CYS A 17 -2.96 -4.93 8.16
C CYS A 17 -2.84 -4.10 9.45
N THR A 18 -2.17 -4.61 10.48
CA THR A 18 -2.11 -3.99 11.82
C THR A 18 -0.73 -3.47 12.21
N ILE A 19 0.26 -3.56 11.31
CA ILE A 19 1.61 -3.06 11.56
C ILE A 19 1.58 -1.55 11.80
N ARG A 20 2.40 -1.10 12.75
CA ARG A 20 2.62 0.32 13.02
C ARG A 20 3.91 0.77 12.36
N ASN A 21 4.02 2.05 12.02
CA ASN A 21 5.19 2.58 11.29
C ASN A 21 6.54 2.31 11.97
N GLU A 22 6.57 2.24 13.30
CA GLU A 22 7.77 1.96 14.10
C GLU A 22 8.26 0.52 14.01
N ASN A 23 7.44 -0.40 13.47
CA ASN A 23 7.73 -1.83 13.43
C ASN A 23 8.26 -2.31 12.08
N TRP A 24 8.41 -1.40 11.09
CA TRP A 24 9.00 -1.76 9.81
C TRP A 24 10.49 -2.06 9.98
N TYR A 25 10.94 -3.07 9.26
CA TYR A 25 12.36 -3.41 9.19
C TYR A 25 13.16 -2.26 8.58
N GLU A 26 14.21 -1.83 9.28
CA GLU A 26 15.13 -0.80 8.80
C GLU A 26 16.15 -1.43 7.83
N PRO A 27 16.25 -0.95 6.57
CA PRO A 27 17.20 -1.47 5.59
C PRO A 27 18.63 -1.56 6.10
N SER A 28 19.37 -2.59 5.67
CA SER A 28 20.79 -2.79 6.01
C SER A 28 21.10 -3.02 7.49
N THR A 29 20.11 -3.34 8.32
CA THR A 29 20.31 -3.62 9.76
C THR A 29 20.44 -5.11 10.09
N SER A 30 20.38 -6.01 9.10
CA SER A 30 20.38 -7.46 9.32
C SER A 30 21.74 -7.93 9.82
N PRO A 31 21.81 -8.53 11.03
CA PRO A 31 23.07 -9.08 11.52
C PRO A 31 23.61 -10.20 10.63
N PHE A 32 22.70 -10.95 9.98
CA PHE A 32 23.08 -12.02 9.07
C PHE A 32 23.58 -11.50 7.73
N ALA A 33 22.99 -10.42 7.21
CA ALA A 33 23.52 -9.73 6.04
C ALA A 33 24.99 -9.30 6.26
N GLN A 34 25.27 -8.67 7.41
CA GLN A 34 26.63 -8.30 7.77
C GLN A 34 27.54 -9.53 7.94
N TYR A 35 27.02 -10.62 8.50
CA TYR A 35 27.75 -11.88 8.64
C TYR A 35 28.12 -12.48 7.27
N THR A 36 27.21 -12.42 6.28
CA THR A 36 27.44 -12.86 4.88
C THR A 36 28.64 -12.16 4.25
N ILE A 37 28.77 -10.85 4.39
CA ILE A 37 29.95 -10.13 3.89
C ILE A 37 31.21 -10.53 4.65
N ASN A 38 31.11 -10.59 5.98
CA ASN A 38 32.26 -10.81 6.85
C ASN A 38 32.85 -12.21 6.64
N ILE A 39 32.03 -13.25 6.46
CA ILE A 39 32.55 -14.60 6.23
C ILE A 39 33.32 -14.70 4.91
N VAL A 40 32.86 -14.02 3.85
CA VAL A 40 33.60 -13.98 2.59
C VAL A 40 34.95 -13.27 2.76
N LYS A 41 34.98 -12.11 3.44
CA LYS A 41 36.23 -11.39 3.72
C LYS A 41 37.19 -12.21 4.58
N LEU A 42 36.67 -12.92 5.60
CA LEU A 42 37.46 -13.82 6.43
C LEU A 42 38.08 -14.95 5.61
N PHE A 43 37.33 -15.55 4.69
CA PHE A 43 37.85 -16.64 3.86
C PHE A 43 38.85 -16.14 2.81
N GLN A 44 38.70 -14.92 2.30
CA GLN A 44 39.73 -14.31 1.45
C GLN A 44 41.04 -14.13 2.23
N ALA A 45 40.96 -13.56 3.44
CA ALA A 45 42.11 -13.36 4.31
C ALA A 45 42.77 -14.69 4.72
N GLU A 46 41.97 -15.71 5.05
CA GLU A 46 42.44 -17.04 5.40
C GLU A 46 43.20 -17.69 4.23
N ARG A 47 42.66 -17.61 3.02
CA ARG A 47 43.33 -18.14 1.83
C ARG A 47 44.69 -17.47 1.61
N ASP A 48 44.75 -16.16 1.76
CA ASP A 48 45.97 -15.38 1.55
C ASP A 48 47.01 -15.70 2.64
N LEU A 49 46.57 -15.85 3.89
CA LEU A 49 47.40 -16.28 5.03
C LEU A 49 47.96 -17.69 4.82
N VAL A 50 47.11 -18.64 4.45
CA VAL A 50 47.50 -20.04 4.23
C VAL A 50 48.50 -20.14 3.08
N ARG A 51 48.31 -19.39 1.98
CA ARG A 51 49.27 -19.34 0.87
C ARG A 51 50.59 -18.67 1.22
N HIS A 52 50.59 -17.77 2.21
CA HIS A 52 51.80 -17.12 2.70
C HIS A 52 52.63 -18.03 3.61
N ILE A 53 51.99 -18.85 4.44
CA ILE A 53 52.65 -19.66 5.48
C ILE A 53 52.92 -21.10 5.01
N MET A 54 51.97 -21.72 4.31
CA MET A 54 52.00 -23.15 4.01
C MET A 54 52.66 -23.43 2.65
N PRO A 55 53.35 -24.59 2.50
CA PRO A 55 53.81 -25.05 1.20
C PRO A 55 52.65 -25.18 0.19
N THR A 56 52.89 -24.80 -1.06
CA THR A 56 51.87 -24.76 -2.13
C THR A 56 51.16 -26.10 -2.36
N VAL A 57 51.81 -27.23 -2.06
CA VAL A 57 51.23 -28.56 -2.24
C VAL A 57 50.09 -28.85 -1.25
N ILE A 58 50.13 -28.24 -0.06
CA ILE A 58 49.15 -28.48 1.02
C ILE A 58 48.31 -27.25 1.36
N SER A 59 48.56 -26.11 0.71
CA SER A 59 47.89 -24.84 1.04
C SER A 59 46.38 -24.93 0.80
N ASP A 60 45.94 -25.53 -0.29
CA ASP A 60 44.51 -25.61 -0.58
C ASP A 60 43.80 -26.57 0.39
N GLU A 61 44.38 -27.73 0.69
CA GLU A 61 43.86 -28.67 1.70
C GLU A 61 43.75 -28.02 3.08
N THR A 62 44.79 -27.26 3.48
CA THR A 62 44.79 -26.52 4.75
C THR A 62 43.67 -25.49 4.79
N PHE A 63 43.50 -24.71 3.72
CA PHE A 63 42.44 -23.71 3.62
C PHE A 63 41.05 -24.34 3.77
N PHE A 64 40.78 -25.49 3.14
CA PHE A 64 39.50 -26.18 3.30
C PHE A 64 39.30 -26.69 4.72
N ALA A 65 40.34 -27.27 5.32
CA ALA A 65 40.27 -27.76 6.70
C ALA A 65 39.95 -26.65 7.72
N THR A 66 40.44 -25.42 7.50
CA THR A 66 40.17 -24.29 8.40
C THR A 66 38.82 -23.61 8.14
N THR A 67 38.31 -23.66 6.91
CA THR A 67 37.07 -22.96 6.51
C THR A 67 35.81 -23.81 6.51
N GLU A 68 35.93 -25.15 6.51
CA GLU A 68 34.79 -26.08 6.44
C GLU A 68 33.76 -25.85 7.57
N ARG A 69 34.18 -25.94 8.83
CA ARG A 69 33.27 -25.79 9.99
C ARG A 69 32.63 -24.40 10.07
N PRO A 70 33.37 -23.28 9.90
CA PRO A 70 32.75 -21.95 9.83
C PRO A 70 31.71 -21.84 8.71
N PHE A 71 31.97 -22.42 7.54
CA PHE A 71 31.03 -22.40 6.42
C PHE A 71 29.76 -23.19 6.72
N GLU A 72 29.90 -24.41 7.27
CA GLU A 72 28.75 -25.22 7.69
C GLU A 72 27.88 -24.49 8.74
N ALA A 73 28.51 -23.83 9.71
CA ALA A 73 27.80 -23.03 10.71
C ALA A 73 27.06 -21.84 10.07
N TYR A 74 27.68 -21.15 9.10
CA TYR A 74 27.04 -20.09 8.34
C TYR A 74 25.80 -20.57 7.59
N ILE A 75 25.90 -21.70 6.87
CA ILE A 75 24.76 -22.29 6.17
C ILE A 75 23.66 -22.67 7.16
N ALA A 76 23.99 -23.29 8.30
CA ALA A 76 23.00 -23.68 9.31
C ALA A 76 22.27 -22.47 9.93
N ILE A 77 22.95 -21.33 10.10
CA ILE A 77 22.33 -20.08 10.56
C ILE A 77 21.42 -19.51 9.47
N GLY A 78 21.87 -19.49 8.21
CA GLY A 78 21.08 -19.03 7.08
C GLY A 78 19.77 -19.81 6.90
N GLU A 79 19.81 -21.13 7.11
CA GLU A 79 18.61 -21.98 7.09
C GLU A 79 17.58 -21.59 8.15
N LYS A 80 18.03 -21.27 9.38
CA LYS A 80 17.13 -20.82 10.45
C LYS A 80 16.49 -19.48 10.14
N ILE A 81 17.24 -18.56 9.55
CA ILE A 81 16.76 -17.23 9.17
C ILE A 81 15.78 -17.33 8.00
N MET A 82 16.05 -18.15 6.99
CA MET A 82 15.08 -18.45 5.94
C MET A 82 13.79 -19.04 6.50
N ALA A 83 13.87 -19.98 7.45
CA ALA A 83 12.68 -20.55 8.09
C ALA A 83 11.86 -19.48 8.84
N PHE A 84 12.54 -18.50 9.46
CA PHE A 84 11.89 -17.34 10.07
C PHE A 84 11.15 -16.49 9.02
N PHE A 85 11.80 -16.10 7.92
CA PHE A 85 11.13 -15.35 6.84
C PHE A 85 9.93 -16.10 6.26
N PHE A 86 10.08 -17.41 6.05
CA PHE A 86 9.05 -18.23 5.43
C PHE A 86 7.83 -18.43 6.33
N SER A 87 7.95 -18.12 7.63
CA SER A 87 6.83 -18.17 8.56
C SER A 87 5.86 -16.98 8.43
N SER A 88 6.29 -15.86 7.85
CA SER A 88 5.47 -14.65 7.70
C SER A 88 5.77 -13.94 6.37
N PRO A 89 5.22 -14.45 5.26
CA PRO A 89 5.69 -14.11 3.93
C PRO A 89 5.55 -12.63 3.54
N MET A 90 4.59 -11.88 4.09
CA MET A 90 4.45 -10.44 3.77
C MET A 90 5.13 -9.51 4.77
N TYR A 91 5.32 -9.96 6.00
CA TYR A 91 5.87 -9.10 7.06
C TYR A 91 7.39 -8.99 6.98
N GLU A 92 8.07 -10.09 6.65
CA GLU A 92 9.53 -10.16 6.65
C GLU A 92 10.15 -9.85 5.28
N VAL A 93 9.38 -9.35 4.31
CA VAL A 93 9.85 -9.13 2.92
C VAL A 93 11.04 -8.19 2.87
N LEU A 94 11.02 -7.10 3.63
CA LEU A 94 12.12 -6.12 3.64
C LEU A 94 13.41 -6.75 4.20
N HIS A 95 13.30 -7.54 5.28
CA HIS A 95 14.45 -8.25 5.85
C HIS A 95 14.98 -9.32 4.89
N ALA A 96 14.08 -10.06 4.23
CA ALA A 96 14.43 -11.05 3.24
C ALA A 96 15.11 -10.42 2.00
N LEU A 97 14.66 -9.25 1.54
CA LEU A 97 15.28 -8.49 0.45
C LEU A 97 16.70 -8.08 0.81
N ASP A 98 16.91 -7.57 2.01
CA ASP A 98 18.24 -7.16 2.49
C ASP A 98 19.22 -8.34 2.48
N VAL A 99 18.85 -9.46 3.10
CA VAL A 99 19.68 -10.68 3.09
C VAL A 99 19.90 -11.19 1.66
N TYR A 100 18.87 -11.16 0.80
CA TYR A 100 18.97 -11.60 -0.59
C TYR A 100 19.97 -10.76 -1.38
N GLY A 101 19.98 -9.43 -1.21
CA GLY A 101 20.94 -8.53 -1.86
C GLY A 101 22.40 -8.89 -1.54
N TYR A 102 22.72 -9.05 -0.26
CA TYR A 102 24.08 -9.42 0.16
C TYR A 102 24.50 -10.82 -0.30
N LEU A 103 23.57 -11.76 -0.39
CA LEU A 103 23.86 -13.08 -0.94
C LEU A 103 24.26 -12.99 -2.41
N LEU A 104 23.53 -12.23 -3.23
CA LEU A 104 23.87 -12.05 -4.65
C LEU A 104 25.23 -11.35 -4.83
N GLU A 105 25.53 -10.34 -4.00
CA GLU A 105 26.80 -9.62 -4.07
C GLU A 105 28.00 -10.53 -3.78
N THR A 106 27.85 -11.47 -2.85
CA THR A 106 28.96 -12.27 -2.31
C THR A 106 29.04 -13.69 -2.88
N GLU A 107 28.01 -14.17 -3.56
CA GLU A 107 27.91 -15.54 -4.09
C GLU A 107 29.09 -15.92 -4.97
N SER A 108 29.41 -15.11 -5.99
CA SER A 108 30.45 -15.42 -6.97
C SER A 108 31.84 -15.53 -6.33
N VAL A 109 32.13 -14.66 -5.38
CA VAL A 109 33.39 -14.65 -4.63
C VAL A 109 33.50 -15.89 -3.75
N MET A 110 32.43 -16.24 -3.04
CA MET A 110 32.43 -17.45 -2.22
C MET A 110 32.52 -18.72 -3.07
N ALA A 111 31.80 -18.79 -4.19
CA ALA A 111 31.87 -19.92 -5.10
C ALA A 111 33.29 -20.12 -5.65
N ALA A 112 34.02 -19.05 -5.95
CA ALA A 112 35.41 -19.11 -6.39
C ALA A 112 36.36 -19.60 -5.28
N LEU A 113 36.15 -19.17 -4.03
CA LEU A 113 36.94 -19.64 -2.87
C LEU A 113 36.72 -21.13 -2.59
N LEU A 114 35.49 -21.62 -2.81
CA LEU A 114 35.10 -22.99 -2.50
C LEU A 114 35.05 -23.93 -3.72
N ALA A 115 35.53 -23.49 -4.89
CA ALA A 115 35.38 -24.18 -6.17
C ALA A 115 35.76 -25.68 -6.19
N PRO A 116 36.82 -26.14 -5.47
CA PRO A 116 37.15 -27.56 -5.37
C PRO A 116 36.04 -28.43 -4.74
N ASN A 117 35.22 -27.86 -3.85
CA ASN A 117 34.07 -28.52 -3.25
C ASN A 117 32.76 -28.03 -3.87
N LYS A 118 32.36 -28.65 -4.99
CA LYS A 118 31.15 -28.29 -5.75
C LYS A 118 29.87 -28.26 -4.92
N ASN A 119 29.77 -29.07 -3.87
CA ASN A 119 28.58 -29.09 -3.02
C ASN A 119 28.53 -27.85 -2.13
N GLN A 120 29.66 -27.46 -1.54
CA GLN A 120 29.77 -26.27 -0.70
C GLN A 120 29.67 -24.98 -1.53
N SER A 121 30.32 -24.93 -2.70
CA SER A 121 30.30 -23.76 -3.59
C SER A 121 28.89 -23.41 -4.08
N ALA A 122 27.97 -24.38 -4.15
CA ALA A 122 26.58 -24.17 -4.57
C ALA A 122 25.63 -23.78 -3.43
N ASN A 123 26.05 -23.84 -2.16
CA ASN A 123 25.12 -23.65 -1.03
C ASN A 123 24.58 -22.21 -0.94
N MET A 124 25.41 -21.20 -1.22
CA MET A 124 24.95 -19.80 -1.26
C MET A 124 23.96 -19.56 -2.41
N ALA A 125 24.26 -20.07 -3.61
CA ALA A 125 23.36 -20.02 -4.76
C ALA A 125 22.00 -20.67 -4.45
N LYS A 126 22.00 -21.83 -3.78
CA LYS A 126 20.76 -22.51 -3.34
C LYS A 126 19.96 -21.67 -2.35
N MET A 127 20.63 -21.02 -1.40
CA MET A 127 19.98 -20.14 -0.42
C MET A 127 19.39 -18.89 -1.11
N ALA A 128 20.15 -18.26 -2.02
CA ALA A 128 19.67 -17.15 -2.84
C ALA A 128 18.44 -17.56 -3.67
N GLY A 129 18.47 -18.70 -4.37
CA GLY A 129 17.34 -19.19 -5.15
C GLY A 129 16.09 -19.51 -4.31
N ARG A 130 16.25 -19.97 -3.07
CA ARG A 130 15.13 -20.18 -2.14
C ARG A 130 14.52 -18.87 -1.65
N LEU A 131 15.35 -17.88 -1.34
CA LEU A 131 14.88 -16.53 -0.98
C LEU A 131 14.19 -15.85 -2.15
N GLN A 132 14.75 -15.94 -3.37
CA GLN A 132 14.12 -15.46 -4.59
C GLN A 132 12.72 -16.06 -4.76
N ALA A 133 12.58 -17.39 -4.64
CA ALA A 133 11.29 -18.06 -4.73
C ALA A 133 10.29 -17.62 -3.64
N HIS A 134 10.78 -17.30 -2.44
CA HIS A 134 9.95 -16.78 -1.35
C HIS A 134 9.50 -15.34 -1.63
N LEU A 135 10.42 -14.44 -1.97
CA LEU A 135 10.14 -13.05 -2.31
C LEU A 135 9.11 -12.95 -3.44
N THR A 136 9.28 -13.74 -4.50
CA THR A 136 8.30 -13.86 -5.59
C THR A 136 6.91 -14.18 -5.05
N LYS A 137 6.79 -15.20 -4.19
CA LYS A 137 5.49 -15.58 -3.58
C LYS A 137 4.92 -14.46 -2.70
N SER A 138 5.77 -13.72 -1.99
CA SER A 138 5.35 -12.61 -1.13
C SER A 138 4.76 -11.45 -1.92
N PHE A 139 5.36 -11.08 -3.05
CA PHE A 139 4.82 -10.05 -3.94
C PHE A 139 3.48 -10.46 -4.59
N VAL A 140 3.32 -11.75 -4.90
CA VAL A 140 2.01 -12.31 -5.33
C VAL A 140 1.00 -12.29 -4.18
N ALA A 141 1.41 -12.63 -2.95
CA ALA A 141 0.53 -12.62 -1.79
C ALA A 141 -0.05 -11.22 -1.52
N LEU A 142 0.74 -10.16 -1.72
CA LEU A 142 0.25 -8.78 -1.57
C LEU A 142 -0.88 -8.45 -2.56
N THR A 143 -0.72 -8.77 -3.84
CA THR A 143 -1.77 -8.48 -4.84
C THR A 143 -3.03 -9.30 -4.57
N VAL A 144 -2.89 -10.55 -4.08
CA VAL A 144 -4.01 -11.39 -3.65
C VAL A 144 -4.73 -10.79 -2.45
N LEU A 145 -4.01 -10.33 -1.42
CA LEU A 145 -4.59 -9.66 -0.26
C LEU A 145 -5.39 -8.42 -0.68
N LEU A 146 -4.82 -7.56 -1.52
CA LEU A 146 -5.49 -6.32 -1.97
C LEU A 146 -6.71 -6.59 -2.87
N ARG A 147 -6.80 -7.77 -3.49
CA ARG A 147 -7.99 -8.18 -4.25
C ARG A 147 -9.05 -8.84 -3.37
N SER A 148 -8.70 -9.25 -2.16
CA SER A 148 -9.62 -9.82 -1.17
C SER A 148 -9.32 -9.29 0.25
N PRO A 149 -9.45 -7.96 0.47
CA PRO A 149 -8.84 -7.27 1.62
C PRO A 149 -9.60 -7.44 2.95
N PHE A 150 -10.92 -7.65 2.89
CA PHE A 150 -11.79 -7.59 4.06
C PHE A 150 -12.31 -8.97 4.45
N LYS A 151 -11.80 -9.47 5.57
CA LYS A 151 -12.27 -10.63 6.33
C LYS A 151 -12.85 -10.13 7.67
N GLU A 152 -13.46 -11.00 8.47
CA GLU A 152 -14.10 -10.60 9.75
C GLU A 152 -13.19 -9.72 10.62
N ASP A 153 -11.90 -10.06 10.73
CA ASP A 153 -10.93 -9.34 11.57
C ASP A 153 -10.27 -8.12 10.90
N THR A 154 -10.48 -7.88 9.61
CA THR A 154 -9.85 -6.78 8.85
C THR A 154 -10.85 -5.75 8.32
N MET A 155 -12.09 -5.79 8.80
CA MET A 155 -13.15 -4.88 8.37
C MET A 155 -12.78 -3.40 8.59
N PRO A 156 -13.13 -2.52 7.65
CA PRO A 156 -12.81 -1.10 7.77
C PRO A 156 -13.58 -0.46 8.93
N LYS A 157 -12.90 0.41 9.68
CA LYS A 157 -13.50 1.18 10.79
C LYS A 157 -14.65 2.05 10.28
N GLN A 158 -15.72 2.15 11.05
CA GLN A 158 -16.92 2.94 10.73
C GLN A 158 -16.75 4.43 11.04
N THR A 159 -15.55 4.96 10.84
CA THR A 159 -15.21 6.39 11.04
C THR A 159 -14.97 7.12 9.73
N GLY A 160 -14.72 6.38 8.63
CA GLY A 160 -14.47 6.96 7.31
C GLY A 160 -13.01 7.39 7.09
N GLY A 161 -12.14 7.28 8.08
CA GLY A 161 -10.72 7.64 7.97
C GLY A 161 -9.93 6.77 6.98
N VAL A 162 -8.64 7.09 6.85
CA VAL A 162 -7.70 6.29 6.05
C VAL A 162 -7.62 4.88 6.63
N ASN A 163 -7.80 3.88 5.78
CA ASN A 163 -7.75 2.47 6.15
C ASN A 163 -6.31 2.00 6.36
N GLU A 164 -6.10 1.19 7.39
CA GLU A 164 -4.76 0.73 7.79
C GLU A 164 -4.08 -0.12 6.70
N LEU A 165 -4.83 -0.95 5.96
CA LEU A 165 -4.28 -1.69 4.82
C LEU A 165 -3.81 -0.73 3.71
N VAL A 166 -4.52 0.38 3.49
CA VAL A 166 -4.11 1.40 2.52
C VAL A 166 -2.84 2.11 2.96
N SER A 167 -2.77 2.56 4.21
CA SER A 167 -1.57 3.22 4.75
C SER A 167 -0.35 2.30 4.78
N ASN A 168 -0.55 1.04 5.20
CA ASN A 168 0.54 0.06 5.34
C ASN A 168 1.05 -0.40 3.99
N THR A 169 0.18 -0.58 2.99
CA THR A 169 0.61 -0.90 1.62
C THR A 169 1.46 0.23 1.03
N LEU A 170 1.05 1.48 1.18
CA LEU A 170 1.82 2.62 0.65
C LEU A 170 3.15 2.80 1.36
N THR A 171 3.19 2.58 2.68
CA THR A 171 4.44 2.59 3.47
C THR A 171 5.34 1.43 3.08
N PHE A 172 4.78 0.24 2.85
CA PHE A 172 5.54 -0.90 2.35
C PHE A 172 6.17 -0.60 0.98
N LEU A 173 5.39 -0.04 0.05
CA LEU A 173 5.90 0.31 -1.28
C LEU A 173 7.02 1.35 -1.22
N SER A 174 6.96 2.34 -0.32
CA SER A 174 8.04 3.32 -0.18
C SER A 174 9.35 2.67 0.27
N TYR A 175 9.31 1.68 1.17
CA TYR A 175 10.51 0.92 1.55
C TYR A 175 11.00 -0.02 0.45
N VAL A 176 10.09 -0.72 -0.23
CA VAL A 176 10.42 -1.67 -1.31
C VAL A 176 11.12 -0.96 -2.47
N ILE A 177 10.73 0.28 -2.79
CA ILE A 177 11.39 1.07 -3.84
C ILE A 177 12.86 1.35 -3.52
N GLY A 178 13.26 1.38 -2.24
CA GLY A 178 14.67 1.44 -1.84
C GLY A 178 15.51 0.26 -2.37
N TYR A 179 14.86 -0.87 -2.70
CA TYR A 179 15.48 -2.06 -3.28
C TYR A 179 15.27 -2.16 -4.80
N LYS A 180 14.99 -1.04 -5.49
CA LYS A 180 14.61 -1.00 -6.92
C LYS A 180 15.48 -1.90 -7.80
N ASP A 181 16.80 -1.78 -7.72
CA ASP A 181 17.71 -2.51 -8.64
C ASP A 181 17.66 -4.02 -8.41
N LEU A 182 17.55 -4.45 -7.15
CA LEU A 182 17.36 -5.85 -6.78
C LEU A 182 16.01 -6.38 -7.28
N LEU A 183 14.96 -5.56 -7.17
CA LEU A 183 13.61 -5.92 -7.60
C LEU A 183 13.48 -5.99 -9.11
N VAL A 184 14.12 -5.11 -9.86
CA VAL A 184 14.17 -5.17 -11.33
C VAL A 184 14.70 -6.54 -11.78
N SER A 185 15.77 -7.03 -11.16
CA SER A 185 16.30 -8.37 -11.44
C SER A 185 15.33 -9.49 -11.00
N LEU A 186 14.73 -9.36 -9.82
CA LEU A 186 13.75 -10.33 -9.32
C LEU A 186 12.53 -10.44 -10.26
N PHE A 187 11.96 -9.32 -10.67
CA PHE A 187 10.78 -9.27 -11.54
C PHE A 187 11.09 -9.71 -12.96
N LEU A 188 12.29 -9.42 -13.46
CA LEU A 188 12.77 -9.96 -14.73
C LEU A 188 12.77 -11.51 -14.72
N SER A 189 13.21 -12.11 -13.60
CA SER A 189 13.19 -13.57 -13.43
C SER A 189 11.79 -14.16 -13.29
N MET A 190 10.84 -13.37 -12.76
CA MET A 190 9.45 -13.77 -12.57
C MET A 190 8.67 -13.73 -13.89
N GLY A 191 8.97 -12.75 -14.75
CA GLY A 191 8.25 -12.48 -16.00
C GLY A 191 7.00 -11.62 -15.81
N ASP A 192 6.60 -10.90 -16.86
CA ASP A 192 5.46 -9.98 -16.81
C ASP A 192 4.14 -10.71 -16.53
N GLY A 193 3.31 -10.15 -15.65
CA GLY A 193 1.97 -10.62 -15.32
C GLY A 193 1.89 -11.93 -14.51
N HIS A 194 3.01 -12.55 -14.14
CA HIS A 194 3.00 -13.83 -13.40
C HIS A 194 2.44 -13.71 -11.97
N TRP A 195 2.42 -12.50 -11.41
CA TRP A 195 1.76 -12.19 -10.13
C TRP A 195 0.23 -12.18 -10.20
N ASN A 196 -0.36 -12.38 -11.39
CA ASN A 196 -1.81 -12.44 -11.61
C ASN A 196 -2.36 -13.86 -11.86
N GLN A 197 -1.52 -14.89 -11.76
CA GLN A 197 -1.94 -16.28 -11.99
C GLN A 197 -2.99 -16.72 -10.95
N GLY A 198 -4.26 -16.78 -11.35
CA GLY A 198 -5.40 -17.14 -10.50
C GLY A 198 -6.66 -16.31 -10.75
N VAL A 199 -6.56 -15.19 -11.49
CA VAL A 199 -7.72 -14.40 -11.93
C VAL A 199 -8.06 -14.79 -13.36
N SER A 200 -9.28 -15.24 -13.62
CA SER A 200 -9.79 -15.54 -14.96
C SER A 200 -9.54 -14.34 -15.89
N GLN A 201 -8.66 -14.55 -16.88
CA GLN A 201 -8.11 -13.52 -17.76
C GLN A 201 -9.18 -12.78 -18.55
N GLN A 202 -9.19 -11.44 -18.46
CA GLN A 202 -9.73 -10.53 -19.48
C GLN A 202 -8.78 -9.36 -19.82
N SER A 203 -7.51 -9.40 -19.39
CA SER A 203 -6.50 -8.44 -19.87
C SER A 203 -5.57 -9.12 -20.89
N PRO A 204 -5.53 -8.67 -22.14
CA PRO A 204 -4.62 -9.19 -23.16
C PRO A 204 -3.25 -8.54 -22.98
N HIS A 205 -2.55 -8.80 -21.87
CA HIS A 205 -1.13 -8.48 -21.79
C HIS A 205 -0.35 -9.73 -22.19
N VAL A 206 0.19 -9.66 -23.42
CA VAL A 206 1.03 -10.67 -24.03
C VAL A 206 2.22 -10.91 -23.11
N SER A 207 2.43 -12.15 -22.69
CA SER A 207 3.63 -12.55 -21.94
C SER A 207 4.84 -12.34 -22.85
N HIS A 208 5.52 -11.21 -22.72
CA HIS A 208 6.78 -10.99 -23.40
C HIS A 208 7.88 -11.77 -22.67
N HIS A 209 8.60 -12.61 -23.42
CA HIS A 209 9.87 -13.14 -22.95
C HIS A 209 10.85 -11.97 -22.88
N ALA A 210 11.11 -11.49 -21.66
CA ALA A 210 12.02 -10.39 -21.42
C ALA A 210 13.43 -10.75 -21.94
N SER A 211 13.93 -9.94 -22.86
CA SER A 211 15.20 -10.14 -23.57
C SER A 211 16.19 -9.00 -23.29
N ASP A 212 15.72 -7.88 -22.71
CA ASP A 212 16.49 -6.66 -22.43
C ASP A 212 16.37 -6.26 -20.93
N PRO A 213 17.43 -5.77 -20.26
CA PRO A 213 17.33 -5.21 -18.89
C PRO A 213 16.26 -4.13 -18.70
N SER A 214 15.95 -3.35 -19.75
CA SER A 214 14.85 -2.38 -19.75
C SER A 214 13.47 -3.04 -19.62
N ASP A 215 13.34 -4.31 -20.01
CA ASP A 215 12.13 -5.09 -19.77
C ASP A 215 11.91 -5.30 -18.26
N GLY A 216 12.98 -5.49 -17.49
CA GLY A 216 12.88 -5.71 -16.03
C GLY A 216 12.30 -4.51 -15.29
N LEU A 217 12.72 -3.29 -15.64
CA LEU A 217 12.15 -2.07 -15.09
C LEU A 217 10.69 -1.91 -15.52
N SER A 218 10.38 -2.16 -16.78
CA SER A 218 9.01 -2.11 -17.30
C SER A 218 8.08 -3.10 -16.55
N ILE A 219 8.54 -4.33 -16.34
CA ILE A 219 7.81 -5.37 -15.58
C ILE A 219 7.57 -4.91 -14.14
N PHE A 220 8.59 -4.37 -13.46
CA PHE A 220 8.43 -3.86 -12.11
C PHE A 220 7.43 -2.69 -12.05
N GLN A 221 7.47 -1.78 -13.03
CA GLN A 221 6.48 -0.72 -13.15
C GLN A 221 5.07 -1.25 -13.42
N HIS A 222 4.90 -2.30 -14.23
CA HIS A 222 3.61 -2.99 -14.41
C HIS A 222 3.11 -3.57 -13.10
N TYR A 223 3.98 -4.25 -12.33
CA TYR A 223 3.62 -4.76 -11.01
C TYR A 223 3.13 -3.65 -10.08
N LEU A 224 3.86 -2.53 -9.99
CA LEU A 224 3.46 -1.40 -9.16
C LEU A 224 2.11 -0.83 -9.60
N ARG A 225 1.87 -0.67 -10.91
CA ARG A 225 0.57 -0.23 -11.44
C ARG A 225 -0.56 -1.18 -11.04
N ASP A 226 -0.34 -2.49 -11.14
CA ASP A 226 -1.32 -3.50 -10.72
C ASP A 226 -1.61 -3.47 -9.22
N VAL A 227 -0.59 -3.19 -8.38
CA VAL A 227 -0.76 -3.00 -6.93
C VAL A 227 -1.59 -1.76 -6.65
N ILE A 228 -1.34 -0.63 -7.33
CA ILE A 228 -2.12 0.60 -7.17
C ILE A 228 -3.58 0.40 -7.62
N ASP A 229 -3.82 -0.32 -8.72
CA ASP A 229 -5.17 -0.62 -9.19
C ASP A 229 -5.88 -1.59 -8.21
N ALA A 230 -5.17 -2.59 -7.65
CA ALA A 230 -5.71 -3.47 -6.61
C ALA A 230 -6.00 -2.73 -5.29
N LEU A 231 -5.17 -1.75 -4.93
CA LEU A 231 -5.40 -0.89 -3.77
C LEU A 231 -6.62 0.01 -3.97
N SER A 232 -6.80 0.56 -5.18
CA SER A 232 -8.01 1.31 -5.53
C SER A 232 -9.26 0.43 -5.43
N PHE A 233 -9.19 -0.82 -5.89
CA PHE A 233 -10.25 -1.80 -5.68
C PHE A 233 -10.52 -2.07 -4.18
N THR A 234 -9.48 -2.20 -3.36
CA THR A 234 -9.62 -2.32 -1.90
C THR A 234 -10.41 -1.15 -1.31
N ILE A 235 -10.09 0.07 -1.71
CA ILE A 235 -10.80 1.27 -1.25
C ILE A 235 -12.28 1.20 -1.65
N ASP A 236 -12.58 0.84 -2.89
CA ASP A 236 -13.96 0.71 -3.37
C ASP A 236 -14.75 -0.35 -2.60
N GLN A 237 -14.14 -1.51 -2.28
CA GLN A 237 -14.77 -2.51 -1.44
C GLN A 237 -14.98 -2.00 -0.01
N GLY A 238 -14.04 -1.23 0.53
CA GLY A 238 -14.15 -0.69 1.89
C GLY A 238 -15.33 0.28 2.01
N GLY A 239 -15.53 1.11 0.99
CA GLY A 239 -16.67 2.01 0.89
C GLY A 239 -18.02 1.28 0.96
N LYS A 240 -18.15 0.10 0.33
CA LYS A 240 -19.38 -0.70 0.35
C LYS A 240 -19.73 -1.24 1.74
N HIS A 241 -18.75 -1.36 2.64
CA HIS A 241 -18.94 -1.80 4.02
C HIS A 241 -19.30 -0.64 4.97
N MET A 242 -19.36 0.60 4.49
CA MET A 242 -19.78 1.74 5.30
C MET A 242 -21.29 1.72 5.50
N LYS A 243 -21.73 1.81 6.75
CA LYS A 243 -23.16 1.71 7.12
C LYS A 243 -24.03 2.85 6.60
N ARG A 244 -23.44 3.99 6.25
CA ARG A 244 -24.18 5.20 5.85
C ARG A 244 -23.70 5.69 4.48
N PRO A 245 -24.61 6.15 3.59
CA PRO A 245 -24.23 6.64 2.27
C PRO A 245 -23.22 7.80 2.30
N ALA A 246 -23.42 8.79 3.18
CA ALA A 246 -22.46 9.90 3.30
C ALA A 246 -21.09 9.41 3.82
N LEU A 247 -21.08 8.45 4.75
CA LEU A 247 -19.85 7.86 5.28
C LEU A 247 -19.10 7.06 4.21
N GLN A 248 -19.82 6.33 3.34
CA GLN A 248 -19.25 5.65 2.19
C GLN A 248 -18.44 6.62 1.32
N PHE A 249 -19.03 7.75 0.93
CA PHE A 249 -18.32 8.70 0.08
C PHE A 249 -17.17 9.41 0.79
N VAL A 250 -17.32 9.74 2.08
CA VAL A 250 -16.21 10.28 2.88
C VAL A 250 -15.04 9.30 2.97
N PHE A 251 -15.33 8.01 3.21
CA PHE A 251 -14.31 6.96 3.20
C PHE A 251 -13.56 6.87 1.86
N LEU A 252 -14.31 6.85 0.76
CA LEU A 252 -13.73 6.79 -0.59
C LEU A 252 -12.86 8.01 -0.89
N ILE A 253 -13.33 9.21 -0.53
CA ILE A 253 -12.59 10.47 -0.72
C ILE A 253 -11.31 10.46 0.11
N ASN A 254 -11.38 10.17 1.41
CA ASN A 254 -10.20 10.14 2.29
C ASN A 254 -9.11 9.20 1.76
N ASN A 255 -9.48 7.97 1.41
CA ASN A 255 -8.50 6.96 1.01
C ASN A 255 -7.94 7.20 -0.39
N HIS A 256 -8.77 7.61 -1.36
CA HIS A 256 -8.25 7.97 -2.68
C HIS A 256 -7.42 9.26 -2.64
N SER A 257 -7.76 10.23 -1.79
CA SER A 257 -6.94 11.44 -1.58
C SER A 257 -5.60 11.11 -0.92
N TYR A 258 -5.58 10.20 0.05
CA TYR A 258 -4.34 9.69 0.66
C TYR A 258 -3.44 9.03 -0.40
N LEU A 259 -4.01 8.13 -1.21
CA LEU A 259 -3.31 7.47 -2.30
C LEU A 259 -2.81 8.47 -3.36
N ALA A 260 -3.65 9.41 -3.78
CA ALA A 260 -3.25 10.45 -4.74
C ALA A 260 -2.11 11.30 -4.21
N ARG A 261 -2.13 11.67 -2.92
CA ARG A 261 -1.03 12.40 -2.27
C ARG A 261 0.26 11.59 -2.29
N ALA A 262 0.21 10.33 -1.86
CA ALA A 262 1.40 9.47 -1.85
C ALA A 262 2.07 9.35 -3.24
N LEU A 263 1.27 9.27 -4.31
CA LEU A 263 1.80 9.27 -5.67
C LEU A 263 2.31 10.65 -6.10
N ARG A 264 1.60 11.72 -5.77
CA ARG A 264 1.96 13.09 -6.18
C ARG A 264 3.22 13.58 -5.50
N ASP A 265 3.36 13.34 -4.20
CA ASP A 265 4.49 13.81 -3.39
C ASP A 265 5.80 13.11 -3.77
N THR A 266 5.71 11.95 -4.40
CA THR A 266 6.86 11.15 -4.88
C THR A 266 6.99 11.17 -6.41
N MET A 267 6.33 12.13 -7.06
CA MET A 267 6.43 12.38 -8.50
C MET A 267 7.41 13.53 -8.76
N TYR A 268 8.22 13.40 -9.81
CA TYR A 268 9.39 14.25 -10.11
C TYR A 268 10.46 14.25 -9.00
N ALA A 269 10.44 13.27 -8.10
CA ALA A 269 11.48 13.15 -7.08
C ALA A 269 12.83 12.85 -7.76
N GLY A 270 12.83 12.04 -8.82
CA GLY A 270 14.05 11.72 -9.58
C GLY A 270 14.62 12.83 -10.49
N ASP A 271 13.97 14.00 -10.61
CA ASP A 271 14.49 15.13 -11.41
C ASP A 271 15.51 15.98 -10.62
N ASP A 272 15.53 15.84 -9.30
CA ASP A 272 16.59 16.36 -8.44
C ASP A 272 17.68 15.29 -8.34
N GLU A 273 18.91 15.58 -8.81
CA GLU A 273 20.06 14.65 -8.79
C GLU A 273 20.35 14.09 -7.37
N SER A 274 19.82 14.74 -6.33
CA SER A 274 19.97 14.35 -4.93
C SER A 274 18.90 13.37 -4.42
N GLN A 275 17.79 13.17 -5.15
CA GLN A 275 16.64 12.42 -4.66
C GLN A 275 16.44 11.09 -5.41
N SER A 276 16.14 10.04 -4.66
CA SER A 276 15.83 8.72 -5.21
C SER A 276 14.48 8.72 -5.92
N VAL A 277 14.39 7.97 -7.03
CA VAL A 277 13.14 7.72 -7.78
C VAL A 277 12.01 7.30 -6.84
N GLY A 278 10.87 7.99 -6.91
CA GLY A 278 9.72 7.75 -6.06
C GLY A 278 8.66 6.80 -6.64
N LEU A 279 7.64 6.48 -5.84
CA LEU A 279 6.51 5.65 -6.28
C LEU A 279 5.74 6.33 -7.43
N GLY A 280 5.52 7.65 -7.33
CA GLY A 280 4.90 8.46 -8.37
C GLY A 280 5.64 8.39 -9.71
N ASP A 281 6.97 8.46 -9.66
CA ASP A 281 7.85 8.35 -10.84
C ASP A 281 7.72 7.00 -11.55
N LEU A 282 7.68 5.91 -10.79
CA LEU A 282 7.62 4.55 -11.34
C LEU A 282 6.24 4.18 -11.88
N VAL A 283 5.18 4.60 -11.20
CA VAL A 283 3.80 4.26 -11.59
C VAL A 283 3.33 5.16 -12.74
N GLY A 284 3.72 6.44 -12.72
CA GLY A 284 3.45 7.43 -13.76
C GLY A 284 2.15 8.21 -13.60
N ARG A 285 2.06 9.34 -14.33
CA ARG A 285 0.96 10.32 -14.23
C ARG A 285 -0.42 9.75 -14.53
N SER A 286 -0.51 8.75 -15.40
CA SER A 286 -1.79 8.16 -15.80
C SER A 286 -2.53 7.50 -14.64
N ALA A 287 -1.81 6.87 -13.70
CA ALA A 287 -2.42 6.27 -12.51
C ALA A 287 -2.97 7.34 -11.56
N LEU A 288 -2.20 8.40 -11.32
CA LEU A 288 -2.65 9.54 -10.51
C LEU A 288 -3.95 10.14 -11.06
N LEU A 289 -4.03 10.37 -12.38
CA LEU A 289 -5.25 10.90 -13.02
C LEU A 289 -6.45 9.96 -12.86
N ARG A 290 -6.26 8.65 -12.89
CA ARG A 290 -7.34 7.68 -12.61
C ARG A 290 -7.84 7.82 -11.18
N ILE A 291 -6.95 7.94 -10.20
CA ILE A 291 -7.30 8.09 -8.79
C ILE A 291 -8.00 9.45 -8.56
N GLU A 292 -7.51 10.54 -9.16
CA GLU A 292 -8.16 11.86 -9.08
C GLU A 292 -9.58 11.83 -9.67
N SER A 293 -9.80 11.07 -10.75
CA SER A 293 -11.14 10.82 -11.29
C SER A 293 -12.04 10.05 -10.32
N GLN A 294 -11.49 9.11 -9.53
CA GLN A 294 -12.24 8.42 -8.47
C GLN A 294 -12.66 9.36 -7.34
N ILE A 295 -11.77 10.29 -6.93
CA ILE A 295 -12.08 11.32 -5.94
C ILE A 295 -13.26 12.15 -6.45
N GLU A 296 -13.19 12.63 -7.69
CA GLU A 296 -14.25 13.47 -8.27
C GLU A 296 -15.60 12.73 -8.39
N ARG A 297 -15.59 11.44 -8.76
CA ARG A 297 -16.80 10.61 -8.75
C ARG A 297 -17.39 10.48 -7.34
N SER A 298 -16.54 10.25 -6.34
CA SER A 298 -16.96 10.10 -4.95
C SER A 298 -17.52 11.42 -4.38
N ARG A 299 -16.93 12.57 -4.75
CA ARG A 299 -17.45 13.90 -4.42
C ARG A 299 -18.87 14.12 -4.95
N LYS A 300 -19.14 13.76 -6.21
CA LYS A 300 -20.50 13.82 -6.77
C LYS A 300 -21.50 12.98 -5.98
N GLY A 301 -21.09 11.80 -5.55
CA GLY A 301 -21.88 10.95 -4.65
C GLY A 301 -22.15 11.63 -3.30
N TYR A 302 -21.13 12.20 -2.68
CA TYR A 302 -21.25 12.95 -1.43
C TYR A 302 -22.20 14.15 -1.56
N ILE A 303 -22.04 14.97 -2.61
CA ILE A 303 -22.92 16.09 -2.96
C ILE A 303 -24.38 15.63 -3.08
N ALA A 304 -24.63 14.48 -3.72
CA ALA A 304 -25.98 13.94 -3.86
C ALA A 304 -26.63 13.61 -2.49
N THR A 305 -25.84 13.18 -1.50
CA THR A 305 -26.37 12.94 -0.14
C THR A 305 -26.85 14.22 0.54
N TRP A 306 -26.21 15.35 0.26
CA TRP A 306 -26.63 16.68 0.74
C TRP A 306 -27.85 17.19 -0.02
N LYS A 307 -27.87 17.07 -1.35
CA LYS A 307 -29.03 17.45 -2.17
C LYS A 307 -30.31 16.68 -1.78
N ALA A 308 -30.16 15.43 -1.34
CA ALA A 308 -31.28 14.61 -0.88
C ALA A 308 -32.04 15.23 0.31
N LEU A 309 -31.42 16.11 1.11
CA LEU A 309 -32.09 16.84 2.20
C LEU A 309 -33.22 17.74 1.69
N MET A 310 -33.14 18.20 0.44
CA MET A 310 -34.13 19.07 -0.20
C MET A 310 -35.08 18.30 -1.13
N SER A 311 -35.10 16.96 -1.06
CA SER A 311 -35.97 16.11 -1.89
C SER A 311 -37.47 16.40 -1.75
N SER A 312 -37.90 16.96 -0.62
CA SER A 312 -39.29 17.38 -0.38
C SER A 312 -39.64 18.73 -1.02
N PHE A 313 -38.66 19.56 -1.41
CA PHE A 313 -38.88 20.90 -1.94
C PHE A 313 -39.76 20.92 -3.20
N PRO A 314 -39.57 20.02 -4.19
CA PRO A 314 -40.43 19.97 -5.37
C PRO A 314 -41.83 19.37 -5.12
N ALA A 315 -42.11 18.78 -3.94
CA ALA A 315 -43.40 18.12 -3.69
C ALA A 315 -44.55 19.14 -3.57
N SER A 316 -45.48 19.14 -4.51
CA SER A 316 -46.63 20.07 -4.48
C SER A 316 -47.64 19.77 -3.37
N SER A 317 -47.62 18.55 -2.83
CA SER A 317 -48.53 18.09 -1.77
C SER A 317 -48.16 18.57 -0.36
N LEU A 318 -46.96 19.10 -0.17
CA LEU A 318 -46.46 19.53 1.15
C LEU A 318 -46.47 21.05 1.26
N ALA A 319 -46.88 21.55 2.42
CA ALA A 319 -46.80 22.98 2.69
C ALA A 319 -45.33 23.42 2.81
N PRO A 320 -44.98 24.67 2.43
CA PRO A 320 -43.60 25.17 2.53
C PRO A 320 -43.00 25.06 3.95
N ALA A 321 -43.80 25.26 5.00
CA ALA A 321 -43.37 25.09 6.39
C ALA A 321 -43.01 23.63 6.73
N GLU A 322 -43.77 22.65 6.22
CA GLU A 322 -43.49 21.22 6.41
C GLU A 322 -42.19 20.81 5.72
N LYS A 323 -41.97 21.30 4.48
CA LYS A 323 -40.73 21.07 3.72
C LYS A 323 -39.50 21.57 4.48
N LEU A 324 -39.59 22.78 5.04
CA LEU A 324 -38.51 23.35 5.87
C LEU A 324 -38.29 22.53 7.15
N SER A 325 -39.35 22.06 7.80
CA SER A 325 -39.22 21.22 8.99
C SER A 325 -38.49 19.91 8.68
N MET A 326 -38.84 19.25 7.58
CA MET A 326 -38.16 18.02 7.13
C MET A 326 -36.69 18.29 6.79
N PHE A 327 -36.41 19.38 6.06
CA PHE A 327 -35.04 19.80 5.75
C PHE A 327 -34.22 20.05 7.02
N ASN A 328 -34.77 20.81 7.98
CA ASN A 328 -34.09 21.12 9.23
C ASN A 328 -33.75 19.85 10.02
N GLN A 329 -34.70 18.91 10.12
CA GLN A 329 -34.46 17.63 10.78
C GLN A 329 -33.36 16.83 10.09
N GLY A 330 -33.44 16.69 8.76
CA GLY A 330 -32.43 15.98 7.98
C GLY A 330 -31.04 16.64 8.07
N LEU A 331 -30.99 17.97 8.06
CA LEU A 331 -29.76 18.74 8.22
C LEU A 331 -29.13 18.51 9.61
N ASP A 332 -29.93 18.65 10.68
CA ASP A 332 -29.47 18.44 12.06
C ASP A 332 -28.95 17.00 12.25
N ASP A 333 -29.64 16.01 11.70
CA ASP A 333 -29.20 14.61 11.73
C ASP A 333 -27.92 14.37 10.92
N MET A 334 -27.82 14.94 9.71
CA MET A 334 -26.62 14.84 8.88
C MET A 334 -25.41 15.43 9.59
N MET A 335 -25.52 16.65 10.12
CA MET A 335 -24.42 17.32 10.81
C MET A 335 -24.00 16.60 12.08
N ARG A 336 -24.96 16.10 12.87
CA ARG A 336 -24.68 15.32 14.09
C ARG A 336 -23.83 14.11 13.78
N VAL A 337 -24.10 13.44 12.66
CA VAL A 337 -23.45 12.19 12.28
C VAL A 337 -22.08 12.46 11.66
N GLN A 338 -21.99 13.43 10.75
CA GLN A 338 -20.73 13.71 10.05
C GLN A 338 -19.66 14.29 10.97
N ARG A 339 -20.02 14.88 12.12
CA ARG A 339 -19.07 15.28 13.17
C ARG A 339 -18.21 14.15 13.71
N SER A 340 -18.70 12.91 13.69
CA SER A 340 -17.92 11.76 14.17
C SER A 340 -17.06 11.13 13.07
N TYR A 341 -16.96 11.76 11.90
CA TYR A 341 -16.18 11.21 10.79
C TYR A 341 -14.72 11.66 10.91
N ASP A 342 -13.81 10.71 10.72
CA ASP A 342 -12.40 11.00 10.62
C ASP A 342 -12.11 11.52 9.22
N LEU A 343 -11.48 12.69 9.12
CA LEU A 343 -11.05 13.26 7.85
C LEU A 343 -9.56 13.06 7.68
N PHE A 344 -9.14 12.74 6.47
CA PHE A 344 -7.73 12.53 6.16
C PHE A 344 -6.90 13.76 6.55
N ASP A 345 -7.30 14.94 6.08
CA ASP A 345 -6.57 16.16 6.33
C ASP A 345 -7.40 17.44 6.13
N ALA A 346 -6.74 18.59 6.24
CA ALA A 346 -7.37 19.91 6.10
C ALA A 346 -7.88 20.19 4.68
N ASP A 347 -7.20 19.70 3.65
CA ASP A 347 -7.61 19.93 2.26
C ASP A 347 -8.90 19.15 1.94
N VAL A 348 -8.97 17.88 2.33
CA VAL A 348 -10.17 17.07 2.17
C VAL A 348 -11.33 17.66 2.97
N ARG A 349 -11.07 18.16 4.18
CA ARG A 349 -12.07 18.86 5.00
C ARG A 349 -12.63 20.08 4.29
N ALA A 350 -11.76 20.97 3.81
CA ALA A 350 -12.17 22.17 3.08
C ALA A 350 -12.98 21.83 1.82
N MET A 351 -12.55 20.81 1.09
CA MET A 351 -13.25 20.31 -0.10
C MET A 351 -14.66 19.80 0.23
N LEU A 352 -14.83 18.95 1.25
CA LEU A 352 -16.14 18.43 1.65
C LEU A 352 -17.07 19.56 2.16
N ILE A 353 -16.55 20.53 2.90
CA ILE A 353 -17.31 21.70 3.35
C ILE A 353 -17.79 22.53 2.16
N SER A 354 -16.92 22.77 1.17
CA SER A 354 -17.29 23.48 -0.05
C SER A 354 -18.37 22.72 -0.80
N ASP A 355 -18.18 21.42 -1.04
CA ASP A 355 -19.11 20.56 -1.75
C ASP A 355 -20.50 20.53 -1.07
N ALA A 356 -20.55 20.43 0.26
CA ALA A 356 -21.79 20.47 1.03
C ALA A 356 -22.49 21.83 0.95
N THR A 357 -21.71 22.92 1.01
CA THR A 357 -22.23 24.29 0.93
C THR A 357 -22.83 24.56 -0.44
N ASP A 358 -22.07 24.25 -1.50
CA ASP A 358 -22.46 24.47 -2.89
C ASP A 358 -23.64 23.58 -3.30
N ALA A 359 -23.80 22.41 -2.64
CA ALA A 359 -24.92 21.52 -2.87
C ALA A 359 -26.26 22.07 -2.35
N ILE A 360 -26.26 22.88 -1.29
CA ILE A 360 -27.49 23.23 -0.56
C ILE A 360 -27.83 24.71 -0.63
N VAL A 361 -26.84 25.59 -0.42
CA VAL A 361 -27.10 27.01 -0.22
C VAL A 361 -27.84 27.65 -1.41
N PRO A 362 -27.48 27.40 -2.68
CA PRO A 362 -28.17 28.01 -3.82
C PRO A 362 -29.64 27.61 -3.92
N ASP A 363 -29.94 26.31 -3.78
CA ASP A 363 -31.30 25.77 -3.91
C ASP A 363 -32.17 26.16 -2.72
N TYR A 364 -31.59 26.19 -1.51
CA TYR A 364 -32.27 26.68 -0.31
C TYR A 364 -32.61 28.17 -0.41
N GLU A 365 -31.67 29.00 -0.88
CA GLU A 365 -31.91 30.43 -1.10
C GLU A 365 -33.01 30.66 -2.15
N MET A 366 -32.99 29.90 -3.25
CA MET A 366 -34.03 29.95 -4.27
C MET A 366 -35.40 29.56 -3.68
N PHE A 367 -35.46 28.50 -2.88
CA PHE A 367 -36.68 28.06 -2.21
C PHE A 367 -37.26 29.15 -1.30
N LEU A 368 -36.42 29.81 -0.49
CA LEU A 368 -36.85 30.92 0.36
C LEU A 368 -37.36 32.12 -0.45
N ARG A 369 -36.69 32.46 -1.57
CA ARG A 369 -37.15 33.55 -2.45
C ARG A 369 -38.49 33.26 -3.12
N GLN A 370 -38.76 32.00 -3.47
CA GLN A 370 -40.04 31.56 -4.05
C GLN A 370 -41.17 31.49 -3.02
N ASN A 371 -40.82 31.38 -1.74
CA ASN A 371 -41.76 31.36 -0.62
C ASN A 371 -41.44 32.50 0.37
N PRO A 372 -41.55 33.79 -0.04
CA PRO A 372 -41.06 34.95 0.73
C PRO A 372 -41.89 35.31 2.00
N ASP A 373 -42.61 34.33 2.51
CA ASP A 373 -43.46 34.26 3.69
C ASP A 373 -44.48 35.37 4.02
N LYS A 374 -45.68 34.90 4.37
CA LYS A 374 -46.76 35.63 5.07
C LYS A 374 -47.43 34.79 6.16
N SER A 375 -47.07 33.51 6.37
CA SER A 375 -47.74 32.62 7.33
C SER A 375 -46.92 32.47 8.63
N PRO A 376 -47.57 32.49 9.82
CA PRO A 376 -46.86 32.30 11.10
C PRO A 376 -46.13 30.96 11.22
N GLU A 377 -46.58 29.93 10.49
CA GLU A 377 -46.03 28.58 10.55
C GLU A 377 -44.70 28.46 9.82
N PHE A 378 -44.55 29.12 8.67
CA PHE A 378 -43.29 29.14 7.93
C PHE A 378 -42.23 29.96 8.66
N ALA A 379 -42.60 31.11 9.23
CA ALA A 379 -41.69 31.91 10.05
C ALA A 379 -41.13 31.11 11.24
N ARG A 380 -41.93 30.20 11.81
CA ARG A 380 -41.46 29.27 12.87
C ARG A 380 -40.57 28.15 12.32
N ALA A 381 -40.83 27.67 11.12
CA ALA A 381 -40.03 26.63 10.47
C ALA A 381 -38.71 27.16 9.87
N MET A 382 -38.63 28.45 9.53
CA MET A 382 -37.44 29.11 9.01
C MET A 382 -36.41 29.36 10.12
N LYS A 383 -35.69 28.30 10.50
CA LYS A 383 -34.65 28.35 11.55
C LYS A 383 -33.34 28.99 11.11
N TYR A 384 -33.01 28.94 9.82
CA TYR A 384 -31.70 29.29 9.30
C TYR A 384 -31.84 30.24 8.10
N THR A 385 -31.05 31.31 8.07
CA THR A 385 -30.80 32.05 6.84
C THR A 385 -29.78 31.30 5.97
N PRO A 386 -29.65 31.60 4.66
CA PRO A 386 -28.58 31.02 3.84
C PRO A 386 -27.17 31.22 4.43
N ARG A 387 -26.93 32.38 5.07
CA ARG A 387 -25.67 32.66 5.79
C ARG A 387 -25.51 31.81 7.06
N ASP A 388 -26.59 31.47 7.75
CA ASP A 388 -26.54 30.59 8.91
C ASP A 388 -26.21 29.16 8.50
N LEU A 389 -26.81 28.67 7.41
CA LEU A 389 -26.48 27.36 6.84
C LEU A 389 -24.99 27.26 6.48
N GLN A 390 -24.47 28.25 5.75
CA GLN A 390 -23.06 28.26 5.36
C GLN A 390 -22.13 28.25 6.58
N ARG A 391 -22.42 29.06 7.61
CA ARG A 391 -21.66 29.07 8.86
C ARG A 391 -21.71 27.73 9.58
N ARG A 392 -22.88 27.08 9.60
CA ARG A 392 -23.10 25.84 10.34
C ARG A 392 -22.50 24.62 9.63
N ILE A 393 -22.53 24.58 8.30
CA ILE A 393 -21.83 23.57 7.50
C ILE A 393 -20.32 23.72 7.67
N LYS A 394 -19.80 24.96 7.65
CA LYS A 394 -18.38 25.22 7.89
C LYS A 394 -17.94 24.69 9.26
N GLY A 395 -18.68 25.04 10.32
CA GLY A 395 -18.42 24.54 11.68
C GLY A 395 -18.88 23.10 11.95
N MET A 396 -19.29 22.33 10.93
CA MET A 396 -19.68 20.93 11.11
C MET A 396 -18.48 20.03 11.34
N LEU A 397 -17.36 20.35 10.67
CA LEU A 397 -16.12 19.60 10.72
C LEU A 397 -15.03 20.49 11.31
N ASP A 398 -15.36 21.43 12.19
CA ASP A 398 -14.36 22.17 12.98
C ASP A 398 -14.41 21.59 14.40
N ASP A 399 -13.35 20.89 14.79
CA ASP A 399 -13.02 20.54 16.19
C ASP A 399 -11.71 21.24 16.55
#